data_AF-A0A976P0K8-F1
#
_entry.id   AF-A0A976P0K8-F1
#
_cell.length_a   1.000
_cell.length_b   1.000
_cell.length_c   1.000
_cell.angle_alpha   90.00
_cell.angle_beta   90.00
_cell.angle_gamma   90.00
#
_symmetry.space_group_name_H-M   'P 1'
#
loop_
_entity.id
_entity.type
_entity.pdbx_description
1 polymer ?
#
loop_
_entity_poly.entity_id
_entity_poly.type
_entity_poly.pdbx_seq_one_letter_code
_entity_poly.pdbx_strand_id
1 'polypeptide(L)'
;MTHMKYTFIWLSISAIFSLLHSTLLAAAEDEWSDWDEGWAEEEPATTPLLPVSGFLESTNSYRTNNSDALAEEWVAQDLRGRIQTYYQDHGITASYKGELYFDGITSEWHGINREAYLGFSPLSAIDVRAGRQILTWGTGDLLFLNDFFPKDWVAFFSGYDQQYLKAPSDALKTSGYSELVNVDIIWSPKFDPDNYITGEKLVYFSPFVDDVVAAPPAVNARKPGANLKDGELSARFYKTVQGIEYVMYLYQGFFKTPEGYDPAEQRLYFPKLQSLGASARASALGGITNIEFAHWVSKESDQGTNPYVPNNQTRFLIGYESEIVRNLTANFQIYSEYTHHYSKLKEKIPSPDDRPRKARQVITTRWTLNTQQSNIVYSAFLFYSPSDDDYYLIPNIMVRIGDSWQINGGANVLGGSKEHTLFGQMEQNSNIYARAKFIF
;
A
#
# COMPACT_ATOMS: atom_id res chain seq x y z
N MET A 1 0.97 -30.27 -11.83
CA MET A 1 1.04 -28.91 -11.25
C MET A 1 0.87 -28.91 -9.73
N THR A 2 -0.08 -29.65 -9.14
CA THR A 2 -0.25 -29.77 -7.68
C THR A 2 1.01 -30.23 -6.94
N HIS A 3 1.75 -31.22 -7.47
CA HIS A 3 3.02 -31.65 -6.85
C HIS A 3 4.07 -30.54 -6.79
N MET A 4 4.18 -29.68 -7.81
CA MET A 4 5.19 -28.62 -7.87
C MET A 4 4.93 -27.51 -6.84
N LYS A 5 3.66 -27.24 -6.54
CA LYS A 5 3.23 -26.22 -5.56
C LYS A 5 3.49 -26.64 -4.12
N TYR A 6 3.17 -27.88 -3.75
CA TYR A 6 3.55 -28.41 -2.44
C TYR A 6 5.08 -28.51 -2.32
N THR A 7 5.78 -28.88 -3.39
CA THR A 7 7.25 -28.86 -3.42
C THR A 7 7.81 -27.45 -3.23
N PHE A 8 7.19 -26.40 -3.77
CA PHE A 8 7.62 -25.01 -3.53
C PHE A 8 7.50 -24.60 -2.05
N ILE A 9 6.43 -25.00 -1.37
CA ILE A 9 6.27 -24.79 0.08
C ILE A 9 7.39 -25.50 0.83
N TRP A 10 7.63 -26.78 0.54
CA TRP A 10 8.71 -27.53 1.19
C TRP A 10 10.09 -26.96 0.89
N LEU A 11 10.35 -26.48 -0.34
CA LEU A 11 11.62 -25.87 -0.71
C LEU A 11 11.83 -24.49 -0.06
N SER A 12 10.81 -23.63 -0.03
CA SER A 12 10.87 -22.32 0.62
C SER A 12 11.01 -22.44 2.13
N ILE A 13 10.21 -23.33 2.74
CA ILE A 13 10.35 -23.69 4.16
C ILE A 13 11.73 -24.28 4.41
N SER A 14 12.22 -25.23 3.60
CA SER A 14 13.53 -25.85 3.82
C SER A 14 14.68 -24.86 3.66
N ALA A 15 14.63 -23.97 2.66
CA ALA A 15 15.64 -22.92 2.48
C ALA A 15 15.69 -21.98 3.70
N ILE A 16 14.53 -21.63 4.24
CA ILE A 16 14.41 -20.79 5.43
C ILE A 16 14.84 -21.54 6.70
N PHE A 17 14.42 -22.78 6.89
CA PHE A 17 14.85 -23.62 8.02
C PHE A 17 16.35 -23.93 7.96
N SER A 18 16.96 -23.97 6.78
CA SER A 18 18.41 -24.12 6.62
C SER A 18 19.15 -22.88 7.09
N LEU A 19 18.63 -21.68 6.78
CA LEU A 19 19.13 -20.40 7.33
C LEU A 19 18.90 -20.28 8.85
N LEU A 20 17.77 -20.80 9.33
CA LEU A 20 17.43 -20.81 10.75
C LEU A 20 18.33 -21.79 11.53
N HIS A 21 18.64 -22.95 10.94
CA HIS A 21 19.64 -23.88 11.48
C HIS A 21 21.06 -23.31 11.42
N SER A 22 21.46 -22.65 10.32
CA SER A 22 22.82 -22.08 10.23
C SER A 22 23.03 -20.93 11.21
N THR A 23 21.99 -20.14 11.50
CA THR A 23 22.06 -19.07 12.51
C THR A 23 22.04 -19.62 13.94
N LEU A 24 21.27 -20.68 14.21
CA LEU A 24 21.32 -21.39 15.49
C LEU A 24 22.64 -22.16 15.70
N LEU A 25 23.25 -22.71 14.64
CA LEU A 25 24.58 -23.33 14.70
C LEU A 25 25.68 -22.29 14.90
N ALA A 26 25.65 -21.15 14.19
CA ALA A 26 26.61 -20.07 14.40
C ALA A 26 26.50 -19.49 15.83
N ALA A 27 25.28 -19.31 16.35
CA ALA A 27 25.05 -18.88 17.73
C ALA A 27 25.42 -19.95 18.79
N ALA A 28 25.53 -21.23 18.40
CA ALA A 28 25.96 -22.32 19.28
C ALA A 28 27.47 -22.62 19.18
N GLU A 29 28.12 -22.28 18.06
CA GLU A 29 29.58 -22.37 17.90
C GLU A 29 30.32 -21.22 18.59
N ASP A 30 29.68 -20.06 18.79
CA ASP A 30 30.27 -18.89 19.48
C ASP A 30 30.38 -19.04 21.02
N GLU A 31 29.83 -20.10 21.64
CA GLU A 31 29.95 -20.28 23.11
C GLU A 31 31.21 -21.03 23.56
N TRP A 32 32.03 -21.61 22.67
CA TRP A 32 33.20 -22.42 23.06
C TRP A 32 34.42 -22.26 22.13
N SER A 33 35.03 -21.07 22.08
CA SER A 33 36.49 -20.98 21.83
C SER A 33 37.12 -19.68 22.35
N ASP A 34 38.11 -19.86 23.21
CA ASP A 34 39.26 -19.00 23.54
C ASP A 34 39.05 -17.67 24.28
N TRP A 35 39.07 -17.84 25.60
CA TRP A 35 39.69 -16.92 26.54
C TRP A 35 41.22 -16.94 26.38
N ASP A 36 41.78 -16.10 25.53
CA ASP A 36 43.09 -15.46 25.67
C ASP A 36 43.46 -14.77 24.35
N GLU A 37 43.25 -13.46 24.22
CA GLU A 37 44.14 -12.60 23.42
C GLU A 37 43.91 -11.12 23.76
N GLY A 38 45.02 -10.39 23.85
CA GLY A 38 45.13 -9.09 24.49
C GLY A 38 44.34 -7.96 23.83
N TRP A 39 44.12 -6.91 24.61
CA TRP A 39 43.54 -5.63 24.24
C TRP A 39 44.29 -4.98 23.06
N ALA A 40 43.93 -5.38 21.84
CA ALA A 40 44.17 -4.57 20.66
C ALA A 40 43.10 -3.47 20.66
N GLU A 41 43.54 -2.21 20.63
CA GLU A 41 42.65 -1.09 20.32
C GLU A 41 42.04 -1.36 18.95
N GLU A 42 40.74 -1.66 18.90
CA GLU A 42 39.99 -1.75 17.65
C GLU A 42 40.10 -0.40 16.94
N GLU A 43 40.82 -0.37 15.82
CA GLU A 43 40.74 0.69 14.81
C GLU A 43 39.26 1.06 14.61
N PRO A 44 38.88 2.35 14.59
CA PRO A 44 37.48 2.72 14.42
C PRO A 44 37.00 2.13 13.10
N ALA A 45 36.10 1.15 13.17
CA ALA A 45 35.52 0.50 12.01
C ALA A 45 35.05 1.59 11.03
N THR A 46 35.75 1.70 9.91
CA THR A 46 35.40 2.69 8.89
C THR A 46 34.02 2.34 8.39
N THR A 47 33.03 3.19 8.68
CA THR A 47 31.66 2.98 8.23
C THR A 47 31.70 2.82 6.71
N PRO A 48 31.21 1.70 6.13
CA PRO A 48 31.33 1.47 4.71
C PRO A 48 30.63 2.60 3.96
N LEU A 49 31.27 3.11 2.91
CA LEU A 49 30.75 4.21 2.08
C LEU A 49 29.33 3.91 1.55
N LEU A 50 29.04 2.64 1.33
CA LEU A 50 27.75 2.12 0.90
C LEU A 50 27.36 0.95 1.83
N PRO A 51 26.67 1.22 2.96
CA PRO A 51 26.13 0.14 3.77
C PRO A 51 25.11 -0.65 2.95
N VAL A 52 25.17 -1.98 3.04
CA VAL A 52 24.21 -2.89 2.41
C VAL A 52 23.44 -3.56 3.52
N SER A 53 22.11 -3.54 3.42
CA SER A 53 21.21 -4.33 4.24
C SER A 53 20.14 -4.95 3.36
N GLY A 54 19.37 -5.89 3.89
CA GLY A 54 18.37 -6.58 3.10
C GLY A 54 17.52 -7.54 3.89
N PHE A 55 16.76 -8.34 3.15
CA PHE A 55 16.09 -9.49 3.72
C PHE A 55 15.83 -10.58 2.67
N LEU A 56 15.61 -11.79 3.16
CA LEU A 56 14.94 -12.87 2.44
C LEU A 56 13.59 -13.12 3.12
N GLU A 57 12.49 -13.12 2.38
CA GLU A 57 11.13 -13.36 2.89
C GLU A 57 10.45 -14.46 2.07
N SER A 58 9.83 -15.42 2.74
CA SER A 58 8.81 -16.28 2.12
C SER A 58 7.42 -15.87 2.60
N THR A 59 6.49 -15.74 1.67
CA THR A 59 5.08 -15.47 1.92
C THR A 59 4.23 -16.58 1.33
N ASN A 60 3.34 -17.14 2.16
CA ASN A 60 2.37 -18.14 1.74
C ASN A 60 0.99 -17.70 2.22
N SER A 61 0.04 -17.58 1.30
CA SER A 61 -1.33 -17.15 1.57
C SER A 61 -2.31 -18.08 0.87
N TYR A 62 -3.20 -18.68 1.66
CA TYR A 62 -4.15 -19.70 1.23
C TYR A 62 -5.59 -19.23 1.44
N ARG A 63 -6.41 -19.37 0.41
CA ARG A 63 -7.80 -18.94 0.39
C ARG A 63 -8.64 -19.77 1.36
N THR A 64 -9.51 -19.11 2.11
CA THR A 64 -10.39 -19.78 3.09
C THR A 64 -11.80 -20.05 2.56
N ASN A 65 -12.19 -19.34 1.49
CA ASN A 65 -13.48 -19.48 0.84
C ASN A 65 -13.28 -20.05 -0.56
N ASN A 66 -14.08 -21.03 -0.96
CA ASN A 66 -14.01 -21.58 -2.31
C ASN A 66 -14.44 -20.51 -3.33
N SER A 67 -13.83 -20.54 -4.51
CA SER A 67 -14.20 -19.70 -5.64
C SER A 67 -14.51 -20.58 -6.85
N ASP A 68 -15.69 -20.41 -7.43
CA ASP A 68 -16.03 -21.05 -8.71
C ASP A 68 -15.37 -20.32 -9.89
N ALA A 69 -15.03 -19.05 -9.73
CA ALA A 69 -14.40 -18.21 -10.75
C ALA A 69 -12.88 -18.45 -10.87
N LEU A 70 -12.20 -18.83 -9.78
CA LEU A 70 -10.75 -19.03 -9.75
C LEU A 70 -10.39 -20.37 -9.11
N ALA A 71 -9.91 -21.31 -9.93
CA ALA A 71 -9.49 -22.63 -9.47
C ALA A 71 -8.20 -22.61 -8.60
N GLU A 72 -7.48 -21.49 -8.56
CA GLU A 72 -6.30 -21.32 -7.72
C GLU A 72 -6.69 -20.99 -6.27
N GLU A 73 -6.33 -21.90 -5.36
CA GLU A 73 -6.56 -21.74 -3.92
C GLU A 73 -5.47 -20.89 -3.24
N TRP A 74 -4.30 -20.75 -3.85
CA TRP A 74 -3.24 -19.89 -3.34
C TRP A 74 -3.45 -18.44 -3.78
N VAL A 75 -3.50 -17.53 -2.82
CA VAL A 75 -3.59 -16.09 -3.08
C VAL A 75 -2.20 -15.47 -3.25
N ALA A 76 -1.20 -16.03 -2.56
CA ALA A 76 0.21 -15.72 -2.76
C ALA A 76 1.11 -16.92 -2.41
N GLN A 77 2.12 -17.13 -3.23
CA GLN A 77 3.30 -17.94 -2.93
C GLN A 77 4.51 -17.18 -3.46
N ASP A 78 5.33 -16.64 -2.56
CA ASP A 78 6.39 -15.69 -2.93
C ASP A 78 7.65 -16.02 -2.13
N LEU A 79 8.80 -16.09 -2.82
CA LEU A 79 10.13 -16.10 -2.20
C LEU A 79 10.89 -14.90 -2.73
N ARG A 80 11.22 -13.95 -1.86
CA ARG A 80 11.74 -12.63 -2.22
C ARG A 80 13.01 -12.29 -1.48
N GLY A 81 14.00 -11.84 -2.23
CA GLY A 81 15.17 -11.15 -1.70
C GLY A 81 15.08 -9.65 -1.95
N ARG A 82 15.35 -8.82 -0.93
CA ARG A 82 15.57 -7.38 -1.08
C ARG A 82 17.02 -7.05 -0.72
N ILE A 83 17.66 -6.22 -1.56
CA ILE A 83 18.91 -5.54 -1.23
C ILE A 83 18.65 -4.04 -1.22
N GLN A 84 19.17 -3.36 -0.21
CA GLN A 84 19.07 -1.92 -0.09
C GLN A 84 20.38 -1.28 0.35
N THR A 85 20.65 -0.10 -0.19
CA THR A 85 21.81 0.71 0.15
C THR A 85 21.46 2.18 0.09
N TYR A 86 22.15 2.98 0.90
CA TYR A 86 21.96 4.41 0.99
C TYR A 86 23.31 5.10 1.07
N TYR A 87 23.45 6.18 0.31
CA TYR A 87 24.62 7.03 0.28
C TYR A 87 24.21 8.45 0.64
N GLN A 88 24.99 9.11 1.49
CA GLN A 88 24.83 10.54 1.74
C GLN A 88 26.18 11.16 2.04
N ASP A 89 26.65 12.00 1.13
CA ASP A 89 27.90 12.74 1.30
C ASP A 89 27.95 13.94 0.35
N HIS A 90 28.72 14.98 0.70
CA HIS A 90 28.90 16.21 -0.09
C HIS A 90 27.60 16.85 -0.64
N GLY A 91 26.49 16.75 0.10
CA GLY A 91 25.19 17.30 -0.31
C GLY A 91 24.47 16.49 -1.39
N ILE A 92 24.92 15.27 -1.67
CA ILE A 92 24.29 14.31 -2.56
C ILE A 92 23.77 13.13 -1.72
N THR A 93 22.55 12.69 -2.02
CA THR A 93 21.97 11.47 -1.48
C THR A 93 21.69 10.50 -2.62
N ALA A 94 21.94 9.21 -2.43
CA ALA A 94 21.48 8.17 -3.34
C ALA A 94 20.81 7.04 -2.53
N SER A 95 19.67 6.54 -3.01
CA SER A 95 18.99 5.39 -2.41
C SER A 95 18.71 4.36 -3.48
N TYR A 96 18.99 3.10 -3.15
CA TYR A 96 18.60 1.96 -3.96
C TYR A 96 17.92 0.90 -3.09
N LYS A 97 16.78 0.39 -3.54
CA LYS A 97 16.08 -0.76 -2.98
C LYS A 97 15.62 -1.64 -4.13
N GLY A 98 16.35 -2.73 -4.37
CA GLY A 98 16.07 -3.71 -5.41
C GLY A 98 15.50 -4.99 -4.82
N GLU A 99 14.54 -5.60 -5.52
CA GLU A 99 13.96 -6.88 -5.17
C GLU A 99 13.96 -7.84 -6.34
N LEU A 100 14.23 -9.10 -6.05
CA LEU A 100 14.03 -10.24 -6.94
C LEU A 100 13.15 -11.24 -6.20
N TYR A 101 12.08 -11.70 -6.83
CA TYR A 101 11.20 -12.70 -6.24
C TYR A 101 10.75 -13.74 -7.26
N PHE A 102 10.50 -14.95 -6.77
CA PHE A 102 9.86 -16.00 -7.53
C PHE A 102 8.41 -16.15 -7.07
N ASP A 103 7.48 -16.10 -8.02
CA ASP A 103 6.05 -16.29 -7.80
C ASP A 103 5.70 -17.78 -8.02
N GLY A 104 5.35 -18.47 -6.93
CA GLY A 104 4.99 -19.89 -6.95
C GLY A 104 3.65 -20.20 -7.64
N ILE A 105 2.79 -19.20 -7.83
CA ILE A 105 1.50 -19.37 -8.51
C ILE A 105 1.70 -19.39 -10.02
N THR A 106 2.39 -18.38 -10.56
CA THR A 106 2.67 -18.25 -12.01
C THR A 106 3.91 -19.03 -12.44
N SER A 107 4.77 -19.43 -11.48
CA SER A 107 6.10 -20.03 -11.72
C SER A 107 7.06 -19.10 -12.47
N GLU A 108 6.99 -17.80 -12.20
CA GLU A 108 7.78 -16.77 -12.87
C GLU A 108 8.72 -16.03 -11.91
N TRP A 109 9.84 -15.55 -12.46
CA TRP A 109 10.76 -14.64 -11.76
C TRP A 109 10.43 -13.20 -12.10
N HIS A 110 10.42 -12.34 -11.07
CA HIS A 110 10.13 -10.93 -11.20
C HIS A 110 11.19 -10.09 -10.49
N GLY A 111 11.58 -8.98 -11.12
CA GLY A 111 12.48 -8.00 -10.53
C GLY A 111 11.81 -6.63 -10.44
N ILE A 112 11.91 -5.97 -9.29
CA ILE A 112 11.37 -4.63 -9.08
C ILE A 112 12.35 -3.76 -8.30
N ASN A 113 12.57 -2.54 -8.78
CA ASN A 113 13.20 -1.50 -7.97
C ASN A 113 12.11 -0.76 -7.21
N ARG A 114 12.14 -0.80 -5.88
CA ARG A 114 11.25 -0.01 -5.02
C ARG A 114 11.78 1.41 -4.83
N GLU A 115 13.09 1.57 -4.82
CA GLU A 115 13.74 2.88 -4.81
C GLU A 115 14.97 2.84 -5.71
N ALA A 116 15.17 3.92 -6.46
CA ALA A 116 16.37 4.19 -7.25
C ALA A 116 16.35 5.70 -7.56
N TYR A 117 16.80 6.51 -6.60
CA TYR A 117 16.78 7.96 -6.74
C TYR A 117 18.11 8.60 -6.34
N LEU A 118 18.36 9.76 -6.95
CA LEU A 118 19.39 10.70 -6.54
C LEU A 118 18.71 11.92 -5.93
N GLY A 119 19.32 12.49 -4.91
CA GLY A 119 18.89 13.73 -4.30
C GLY A 119 20.05 14.67 -4.07
N PHE A 120 19.75 15.96 -4.07
CA PHE A 120 20.72 17.03 -3.87
C PHE A 120 19.99 18.31 -3.44
N SER A 121 20.73 19.22 -2.82
CA SER A 121 20.18 20.50 -2.36
C SER A 121 20.82 21.64 -3.15
N PRO A 122 20.21 22.14 -4.25
CA PRO A 122 20.79 23.22 -5.06
C PRO A 122 20.91 24.55 -4.31
N LEU A 123 20.08 24.76 -3.29
CA LEU A 123 20.12 25.88 -2.35
C LEU A 123 19.87 25.35 -0.94
N SER A 124 20.28 26.09 0.10
CA SER A 124 20.11 25.66 1.50
C SER A 124 18.65 25.43 1.92
N ALA A 125 17.70 26.06 1.23
CA ALA A 125 16.26 25.94 1.49
C ALA A 125 15.51 25.12 0.44
N ILE A 126 16.22 24.45 -0.48
CA ILE A 126 15.61 23.64 -1.55
C ILE A 126 16.28 22.27 -1.62
N ASP A 127 15.46 21.22 -1.56
CA ASP A 127 15.87 19.83 -1.80
C ASP A 127 15.21 19.28 -3.05
N VAL A 128 15.97 18.51 -3.83
CA VAL A 128 15.49 17.81 -5.01
C VAL A 128 15.75 16.32 -4.85
N ARG A 129 14.78 15.48 -5.23
CA ARG A 129 14.93 14.03 -5.41
C ARG A 129 14.36 13.61 -6.75
N ALA A 130 15.15 12.94 -7.56
CA ALA A 130 14.78 12.50 -8.90
C ALA A 130 15.03 10.99 -9.05
N GLY A 131 14.02 10.27 -9.52
CA GLY A 131 14.10 8.84 -9.80
C GLY A 131 12.91 8.07 -9.24
N ARG A 132 13.09 6.76 -9.11
CA ARG A 132 12.07 5.87 -8.56
C ARG A 132 12.02 5.97 -7.04
N GLN A 133 10.83 6.20 -6.50
CA GLN A 133 10.64 6.40 -5.06
C GLN A 133 9.21 6.03 -4.64
N ILE A 134 9.04 5.71 -3.37
CA ILE A 134 7.73 5.53 -2.77
C ILE A 134 7.29 6.87 -2.18
N LEU A 135 6.18 7.39 -2.68
CA LEU A 135 5.59 8.66 -2.24
C LEU A 135 4.27 8.36 -1.53
N THR A 136 3.97 9.16 -0.52
CA THR A 136 2.74 9.01 0.26
C THR A 136 2.40 10.31 0.96
N TRP A 137 1.12 10.65 0.97
CA TRP A 137 0.53 11.82 1.62
C TRP A 137 -0.75 11.42 2.37
N GLY A 138 -1.42 12.42 2.95
CA GLY A 138 -2.61 12.20 3.76
C GLY A 138 -2.29 11.84 5.21
N THR A 139 -3.35 11.82 6.02
CA THR A 139 -3.29 11.57 7.47
C THR A 139 -4.09 10.33 7.89
N GLY A 140 -4.87 9.77 6.96
CA GLY A 140 -5.63 8.57 7.20
C GLY A 140 -4.76 7.31 7.31
N ASP A 141 -5.21 6.37 8.14
CA ASP A 141 -4.68 5.02 8.20
C ASP A 141 -5.43 4.09 7.22
N LEU A 142 -4.72 3.63 6.19
CA LEU A 142 -5.21 2.82 5.06
C LEU A 142 -6.42 3.41 4.27
N LEU A 143 -6.71 4.70 4.45
CA LEU A 143 -7.70 5.46 3.69
C LEU A 143 -7.02 6.66 3.04
N PHE A 144 -7.15 6.77 1.71
CA PHE A 144 -6.37 7.71 0.90
C PHE A 144 -7.30 8.71 0.21
N LEU A 145 -7.30 9.97 0.68
CA LEU A 145 -8.12 11.04 0.12
C LEU A 145 -7.30 11.99 -0.75
N ASN A 146 -6.09 12.33 -0.28
CA ASN A 146 -5.16 13.25 -0.93
C ASN A 146 -3.87 12.58 -1.42
N ASP A 147 -3.78 11.25 -1.30
CA ASP A 147 -2.63 10.45 -1.72
C ASP A 147 -2.91 9.81 -3.08
N PHE A 148 -2.46 10.49 -4.14
CA PHE A 148 -2.55 10.01 -5.53
C PHE A 148 -1.23 9.42 -6.02
N PHE A 149 -0.57 8.62 -5.16
CA PHE A 149 0.56 7.79 -5.56
C PHE A 149 0.11 6.34 -5.72
N PRO A 150 0.77 5.53 -6.57
CA PRO A 150 0.29 4.19 -6.87
C PRO A 150 0.24 3.31 -5.62
N LYS A 151 -0.78 2.46 -5.56
CA LYS A 151 -1.00 1.45 -4.54
C LYS A 151 -0.91 0.06 -5.14
N ASP A 152 -0.55 -0.92 -4.32
CA ASP A 152 -0.60 -2.33 -4.69
C ASP A 152 -1.75 -3.02 -3.96
N TRP A 153 -2.92 -3.02 -4.62
CA TRP A 153 -4.13 -3.61 -4.06
C TRP A 153 -4.04 -5.13 -4.03
N VAL A 154 -3.35 -5.73 -5.01
CA VAL A 154 -3.08 -7.17 -4.99
C VAL A 154 -2.28 -7.54 -3.76
N ALA A 155 -1.16 -6.85 -3.49
CA ALA A 155 -0.36 -7.10 -2.29
C ALA A 155 -1.18 -6.94 -0.99
N PHE A 156 -2.03 -5.92 -0.94
CA PHE A 156 -2.85 -5.59 0.22
C PHE A 156 -3.90 -6.66 0.58
N PHE A 157 -4.51 -7.31 -0.42
CA PHE A 157 -5.48 -8.38 -0.20
C PHE A 157 -4.83 -9.78 -0.13
N SER A 158 -3.56 -9.91 -0.51
CA SER A 158 -2.86 -11.20 -0.59
C SER A 158 -2.06 -11.59 0.66
N GLY A 159 -2.03 -10.77 1.72
CA GLY A 159 -1.34 -11.09 2.97
C GLY A 159 0.16 -10.77 2.99
N TYR A 160 0.63 -9.99 2.01
CA TYR A 160 1.98 -9.42 2.04
C TYR A 160 2.13 -8.42 3.19
N ASP A 161 3.38 -8.04 3.47
CA ASP A 161 3.66 -6.95 4.40
C ASP A 161 2.94 -5.65 4.00
N GLN A 162 2.31 -4.96 4.96
CA GLN A 162 1.55 -3.73 4.69
C GLN A 162 2.39 -2.65 3.99
N GLN A 163 3.73 -2.68 4.11
CA GLN A 163 4.61 -1.77 3.36
C GLN A 163 4.46 -1.89 1.83
N TYR A 164 4.02 -3.05 1.32
CA TYR A 164 3.88 -3.30 -0.12
C TYR A 164 2.65 -2.62 -0.72
N LEU A 165 1.65 -2.27 0.09
CA LEU A 165 0.50 -1.48 -0.38
C LEU A 165 0.94 -0.17 -1.04
N LYS A 166 2.07 0.42 -0.63
CA LYS A 166 2.62 1.61 -1.30
C LYS A 166 3.56 1.15 -2.42
N ALA A 167 3.13 1.38 -3.66
CA ALA A 167 3.92 1.06 -4.84
C ALA A 167 4.87 2.22 -5.19
N PRO A 168 6.01 1.94 -5.84
CA PRO A 168 6.93 2.98 -6.28
C PRO A 168 6.44 3.68 -7.55
N SER A 169 6.87 4.92 -7.73
CA SER A 169 6.64 5.70 -8.96
C SER A 169 7.89 6.46 -9.39
N ASP A 170 8.02 6.72 -10.68
CA ASP A 170 9.10 7.56 -11.22
C ASP A 170 8.69 9.03 -11.10
N ALA A 171 9.46 9.81 -10.33
CA ALA A 171 9.10 11.20 -10.04
C ALA A 171 10.30 12.11 -9.78
N LEU A 172 10.10 13.39 -10.09
CA LEU A 172 10.89 14.51 -9.60
C LEU A 172 10.14 15.17 -8.43
N LYS A 173 10.71 15.12 -7.24
CA LYS A 173 10.22 15.83 -6.05
C LYS A 173 11.15 17.01 -5.76
N THR A 174 10.57 18.19 -5.66
CA THR A 174 11.24 19.42 -5.21
C THR A 174 10.57 19.89 -3.92
N SER A 175 11.34 20.09 -2.87
CA SER A 175 10.86 20.57 -1.57
C SER A 175 11.51 21.92 -1.29
N GLY A 176 10.73 22.92 -0.91
CA GLY A 176 11.17 24.26 -0.58
C GLY A 176 10.70 24.66 0.81
N TYR A 177 11.59 25.25 1.61
CA TYR A 177 11.30 25.59 3.00
C TYR A 177 11.32 27.11 3.22
N SER A 178 10.34 27.64 3.95
CA SER A 178 10.28 29.06 4.30
C SER A 178 9.64 29.30 5.66
N GLU A 179 9.76 30.52 6.17
CA GLU A 179 9.11 30.91 7.43
C GLU A 179 7.58 30.90 7.34
N LEU A 180 7.01 31.22 6.17
CA LEU A 180 5.56 31.28 5.97
C LEU A 180 4.96 29.89 5.73
N VAL A 181 5.51 29.16 4.76
CA VAL A 181 4.97 27.87 4.30
C VAL A 181 6.05 27.02 3.66
N ASN A 182 6.01 25.71 3.89
CA ASN A 182 6.84 24.75 3.16
C ASN A 182 6.05 24.20 1.97
N VAL A 183 6.75 23.89 0.88
CA VAL A 183 6.12 23.46 -0.38
C VAL A 183 6.83 22.21 -0.89
N ASP A 184 6.09 21.16 -1.16
CA ASP A 184 6.55 20.04 -1.97
C ASP A 184 5.83 20.08 -3.32
N ILE A 185 6.60 19.98 -4.41
CA ILE A 185 6.09 19.79 -5.77
C ILE A 185 6.60 18.45 -6.26
N ILE A 186 5.70 17.59 -6.72
CA ILE A 186 6.02 16.28 -7.28
C ILE A 186 5.50 16.24 -8.71
N TRP A 187 6.40 16.01 -9.64
CA TRP A 187 6.07 15.81 -11.05
C TRP A 187 6.45 14.39 -11.46
N SER A 188 5.46 13.63 -11.93
CA SER A 188 5.64 12.30 -12.50
C SER A 188 5.50 12.38 -14.02
N PRO A 189 6.60 12.23 -14.79
CA PRO A 189 6.59 12.39 -16.25
C PRO A 189 5.75 11.33 -16.97
N LYS A 190 5.58 10.16 -16.34
CA LYS A 190 4.82 9.02 -16.84
C LYS A 190 3.82 8.61 -15.76
N PHE A 191 2.62 8.28 -16.19
CA PHE A 191 1.59 7.75 -15.31
C PHE A 191 1.95 6.34 -14.80
N ASP A 192 2.03 6.21 -13.48
CA ASP A 192 2.12 4.94 -12.78
C ASP A 192 0.75 4.63 -12.13
N PRO A 193 0.03 3.60 -12.62
CA PRO A 193 -1.24 3.17 -12.03
C PRO A 193 -1.03 2.37 -10.75
N ASP A 194 -2.12 2.13 -10.03
CA ASP A 194 -2.17 1.07 -9.04
C ASP A 194 -1.87 -0.29 -9.68
N ASN A 195 -1.32 -1.23 -8.91
CA ASN A 195 -1.47 -2.66 -9.20
C ASN A 195 -2.90 -3.06 -8.75
N TYR A 196 -3.86 -2.79 -9.62
CA TYR A 196 -5.28 -3.10 -9.42
C TYR A 196 -5.56 -4.59 -9.65
N ILE A 197 -6.71 -5.06 -9.18
CA ILE A 197 -7.14 -6.45 -9.32
C ILE A 197 -7.48 -6.74 -10.78
N THR A 198 -6.76 -7.69 -11.38
CA THR A 198 -6.92 -8.07 -12.79
C THR A 198 -7.71 -9.35 -13.00
N GLY A 199 -8.02 -10.10 -11.93
CA GLY A 199 -8.56 -11.45 -12.03
C GLY A 199 -7.51 -12.56 -11.96
N GLU A 200 -6.21 -12.25 -12.06
CA GLU A 200 -5.15 -13.29 -12.13
C GLU A 200 -4.95 -14.05 -10.81
N LYS A 201 -4.95 -13.35 -9.68
CA LYS A 201 -4.79 -13.92 -8.33
C LYS A 201 -5.99 -13.72 -7.42
N LEU A 202 -6.78 -12.70 -7.72
CA LEU A 202 -7.90 -12.23 -6.91
C LEU A 202 -9.10 -12.09 -7.81
N VAL A 203 -10.26 -12.56 -7.35
CA VAL A 203 -11.53 -12.36 -8.04
C VAL A 203 -12.04 -10.93 -7.84
N TYR A 204 -12.91 -10.48 -8.73
CA TYR A 204 -13.57 -9.18 -8.65
C TYR A 204 -14.97 -9.27 -9.26
N PHE A 205 -15.86 -8.34 -8.90
CA PHE A 205 -17.19 -8.27 -9.51
C PHE A 205 -17.13 -7.56 -10.86
N SER A 206 -17.75 -8.15 -11.89
CA SER A 206 -17.87 -7.54 -13.21
C SER A 206 -19.31 -7.12 -13.50
N PRO A 207 -19.60 -5.82 -13.63
CA PRO A 207 -20.94 -5.34 -13.95
C PRO A 207 -21.38 -5.70 -15.38
N PHE A 208 -20.48 -6.18 -16.24
CA PHE A 208 -20.81 -6.58 -17.61
C PHE A 208 -21.50 -7.95 -17.67
N VAL A 209 -21.20 -8.83 -16.71
CA VAL A 209 -21.78 -10.17 -16.61
C VAL A 209 -22.60 -10.36 -15.34
N ASP A 210 -22.61 -9.35 -14.45
CA ASP A 210 -23.33 -9.34 -13.18
C ASP A 210 -22.93 -10.51 -12.26
N ASP A 211 -21.62 -10.78 -12.19
CA ASP A 211 -21.07 -11.91 -11.44
C ASP A 211 -19.63 -11.64 -10.98
N VAL A 212 -19.17 -12.41 -9.99
CA VAL A 212 -17.78 -12.45 -9.54
C VAL A 212 -16.97 -13.28 -10.53
N VAL A 213 -15.93 -12.67 -11.10
CA VAL A 213 -15.10 -13.25 -12.16
C VAL A 213 -13.62 -13.20 -11.84
N ALA A 214 -12.85 -13.97 -12.61
CA ALA A 214 -11.39 -13.99 -12.60
C ALA A 214 -10.84 -14.18 -14.03
N ALA A 215 -9.51 -14.12 -14.17
CA ALA A 215 -8.84 -14.41 -15.42
C ALA A 215 -8.88 -15.92 -15.74
N PRO A 216 -8.86 -16.34 -17.02
CA PRO A 216 -8.77 -15.50 -18.23
C PRO A 216 -10.14 -15.02 -18.79
N PRO A 217 -10.19 -13.84 -19.44
CA PRO A 217 -9.09 -12.89 -19.64
C PRO A 217 -8.83 -12.01 -18.42
N ALA A 218 -7.58 -11.60 -18.22
CA ALA A 218 -7.23 -10.60 -17.23
C ALA A 218 -7.76 -9.21 -17.64
N VAL A 219 -8.17 -8.40 -16.66
CA VAL A 219 -8.52 -7.00 -16.89
C VAL A 219 -7.31 -6.27 -17.46
N ASN A 220 -7.49 -5.64 -18.62
CA ASN A 220 -6.45 -4.90 -19.29
C ASN A 220 -6.94 -3.49 -19.61
N ALA A 221 -6.66 -2.53 -18.74
CA ALA A 221 -7.04 -1.14 -18.94
C ALA A 221 -6.08 -0.37 -19.86
N ARG A 222 -6.60 0.56 -20.66
CA ARG A 222 -5.80 1.49 -21.46
C ARG A 222 -5.21 2.58 -20.56
N LYS A 223 -3.88 2.60 -20.44
CA LYS A 223 -3.15 3.66 -19.73
C LYS A 223 -3.15 4.97 -20.55
N PRO A 224 -3.01 6.14 -19.90
CA PRO A 224 -2.65 7.39 -20.58
C PRO A 224 -1.37 7.22 -21.42
N GLY A 225 -1.16 8.12 -22.38
CA GLY A 225 0.07 8.15 -23.18
C GLY A 225 1.33 8.41 -22.34
N ALA A 226 2.49 8.45 -23.01
CA ALA A 226 3.79 8.72 -22.36
C ALA A 226 4.35 10.12 -22.70
N ASN A 227 3.51 11.04 -23.17
CA ASN A 227 3.94 12.40 -23.46
C ASN A 227 3.94 13.25 -22.18
N LEU A 228 4.63 14.39 -22.20
CA LEU A 228 4.66 15.31 -21.07
C LEU A 228 3.25 15.76 -20.59
N LYS A 229 2.29 15.86 -21.51
CA LYS A 229 0.87 16.20 -21.23
C LYS A 229 0.09 15.07 -20.53
N ASP A 230 0.64 13.85 -20.55
CA ASP A 230 0.08 12.65 -19.94
C ASP A 230 0.75 12.35 -18.58
N GLY A 231 1.61 13.26 -18.10
CA GLY A 231 2.21 13.21 -16.76
C GLY A 231 1.28 13.75 -15.67
N GLU A 232 1.73 13.62 -14.43
CA GLU A 232 0.98 13.98 -13.22
C GLU A 232 1.72 15.03 -12.41
N LEU A 233 0.98 15.94 -11.80
CA LEU A 233 1.52 16.98 -10.94
C LEU A 233 0.78 16.98 -9.61
N SER A 234 1.55 16.89 -8.53
CA SER A 234 1.04 17.00 -7.16
C SER A 234 1.77 18.12 -6.44
N ALA A 235 1.05 18.93 -5.67
CA ALA A 235 1.65 19.96 -4.82
C ALA A 235 1.08 19.87 -3.40
N ARG A 236 1.95 20.12 -2.42
CA ARG A 236 1.61 20.12 -1.00
C ARG A 236 2.18 21.36 -0.34
N PHE A 237 1.32 22.14 0.30
CA PHE A 237 1.70 23.33 1.07
C PHE A 237 1.44 23.02 2.55
N TYR A 238 2.45 23.11 3.40
CA TYR A 238 2.32 22.67 4.78
C TYR A 238 3.04 23.59 5.76
N LYS A 239 2.48 23.70 6.96
CA LYS A 239 3.06 24.44 8.07
C LYS A 239 2.54 23.95 9.41
N THR A 240 3.41 23.91 10.40
CA THR A 240 3.02 23.68 11.79
C THR A 240 2.93 25.00 12.53
N VAL A 241 1.77 25.28 13.12
CA VAL A 241 1.51 26.49 13.92
C VAL A 241 0.93 26.06 15.26
N GLN A 242 1.58 26.46 16.36
CA GLN A 242 1.14 26.15 17.73
C GLN A 242 0.85 24.64 17.97
N GLY A 243 1.66 23.76 17.37
CA GLY A 243 1.51 22.31 17.52
C GLY A 243 0.44 21.66 16.64
N ILE A 244 -0.21 22.43 15.76
CA ILE A 244 -1.14 21.91 14.74
C ILE A 244 -0.44 21.96 13.38
N GLU A 245 -0.35 20.81 12.71
CA GLU A 245 0.11 20.71 11.33
C GLU A 245 -1.08 20.95 10.40
N TYR A 246 -0.97 21.95 9.53
CA TYR A 246 -1.92 22.24 8.47
C TYR A 246 -1.31 21.91 7.12
N VAL A 247 -2.09 21.28 6.24
CA VAL A 247 -1.65 20.91 4.89
C VAL A 247 -2.74 21.22 3.88
N MET A 248 -2.35 21.77 2.73
CA MET A 248 -3.17 21.86 1.52
C MET A 248 -2.56 21.01 0.42
N TYR A 249 -3.39 20.28 -0.31
CA TYR A 249 -3.00 19.38 -1.39
C TYR A 249 -3.65 19.81 -2.70
N LEU A 250 -2.87 19.76 -3.77
CA LEU A 250 -3.34 19.91 -5.15
C LEU A 250 -2.86 18.71 -5.95
N TYR A 251 -3.72 18.20 -6.83
CA TYR A 251 -3.37 17.12 -7.75
C TYR A 251 -4.01 17.34 -9.11
N GLN A 252 -3.25 17.07 -10.17
CA GLN A 252 -3.71 17.00 -11.53
C GLN A 252 -3.07 15.79 -12.21
N GLY A 253 -3.90 14.85 -12.66
CA GLY A 253 -3.47 13.61 -13.28
C GLY A 253 -4.67 12.75 -13.66
N PHE A 254 -4.72 11.53 -13.14
CA PHE A 254 -5.71 10.52 -13.47
C PHE A 254 -6.14 9.74 -12.24
N PHE A 255 -7.29 9.07 -12.30
CA PHE A 255 -7.59 8.03 -11.32
C PHE A 255 -6.49 6.96 -11.35
N LYS A 256 -6.11 6.42 -10.18
CA LYS A 256 -5.04 5.42 -10.08
C LYS A 256 -5.50 3.99 -10.35
N THR A 257 -6.80 3.74 -10.19
CA THR A 257 -7.51 2.52 -10.59
C THR A 257 -8.34 2.82 -11.86
N PRO A 258 -8.52 1.86 -12.78
CA PRO A 258 -9.19 2.11 -14.06
C PRO A 258 -10.73 2.16 -13.90
N GLU A 259 -11.22 3.30 -13.42
CA GLU A 259 -12.65 3.51 -13.15
C GLU A 259 -13.46 4.01 -14.37
N GLY A 260 -12.80 4.25 -15.51
CA GLY A 260 -13.45 4.68 -16.74
C GLY A 260 -13.70 3.52 -17.70
N TYR A 261 -14.78 3.57 -18.48
CA TYR A 261 -15.07 2.63 -19.56
C TYR A 261 -15.22 3.36 -20.90
N ASP A 262 -14.49 2.90 -21.93
CA ASP A 262 -14.64 3.40 -23.29
C ASP A 262 -15.57 2.45 -24.07
N PRO A 263 -16.82 2.84 -24.37
CA PRO A 263 -17.77 1.96 -25.05
C PRO A 263 -17.41 1.69 -26.52
N ALA A 264 -16.59 2.54 -27.15
CA ALA A 264 -16.17 2.35 -28.53
C ALA A 264 -15.05 1.31 -28.63
N GLU A 265 -14.11 1.34 -27.68
CA GLU A 265 -13.01 0.36 -27.59
C GLU A 265 -13.37 -0.88 -26.74
N GLN A 266 -14.52 -0.86 -26.05
CA GLN A 266 -14.97 -1.86 -25.08
C GLN A 266 -13.92 -2.17 -24.01
N ARG A 267 -13.26 -1.13 -23.49
CA ARG A 267 -12.09 -1.28 -22.63
C ARG A 267 -12.10 -0.29 -21.47
N LEU A 268 -11.68 -0.75 -20.30
CA LEU A 268 -11.46 0.13 -19.15
C LEU A 268 -10.27 1.06 -19.40
N TYR A 269 -10.28 2.24 -18.78
CA TYR A 269 -9.19 3.21 -18.83
C TYR A 269 -9.14 4.04 -17.54
N PHE A 270 -8.14 4.92 -17.44
CA PHE A 270 -7.94 5.82 -16.29
C PHE A 270 -8.42 7.23 -16.67
N PRO A 271 -9.58 7.70 -16.18
CA PRO A 271 -10.08 9.04 -16.48
C PRO A 271 -9.21 10.14 -15.87
N LYS A 272 -9.25 11.34 -16.44
CA LYS A 272 -8.58 12.52 -15.89
C LYS A 272 -9.19 12.98 -14.57
N LEU A 273 -8.33 13.27 -13.61
CA LEU A 273 -8.68 13.70 -12.26
C LEU A 273 -7.95 14.98 -11.88
N GLN A 274 -8.67 15.92 -11.27
CA GLN A 274 -8.10 17.01 -10.49
C GLN A 274 -8.60 16.91 -9.05
N SER A 275 -7.76 17.22 -8.07
CA SER A 275 -8.16 17.24 -6.67
C SER A 275 -7.62 18.47 -5.94
N LEU A 276 -8.46 19.02 -5.07
CA LEU A 276 -8.11 20.02 -4.06
C LEU A 276 -8.44 19.43 -2.70
N GLY A 277 -7.47 19.44 -1.79
CA GLY A 277 -7.69 18.93 -0.45
C GLY A 277 -6.97 19.68 0.63
N ALA A 278 -7.29 19.33 1.87
CA ALA A 278 -6.67 19.88 3.05
C ALA A 278 -6.69 18.86 4.18
N SER A 279 -5.74 18.96 5.11
CA SER A 279 -5.77 18.22 6.35
C SER A 279 -5.26 19.08 7.51
N ALA A 280 -5.65 18.69 8.72
CA ALA A 280 -5.06 19.19 9.94
C ALA A 280 -4.81 18.04 10.90
N ARG A 281 -3.65 18.04 11.57
CA ARG A 281 -3.26 17.03 12.57
C ARG A 281 -2.73 17.72 13.82
N ALA A 282 -3.17 17.28 14.99
CA ALA A 282 -2.76 17.84 16.26
C ALA A 282 -2.76 16.79 17.39
N SER A 283 -1.94 17.03 18.41
CA SER A 283 -2.09 16.33 19.69
C SER A 283 -3.26 16.96 20.45
N ALA A 284 -4.30 16.17 20.74
CA ALA A 284 -5.50 16.61 21.41
C ALA A 284 -6.16 15.45 22.18
N LEU A 285 -6.88 15.75 23.26
CA LEU A 285 -7.61 14.77 24.07
C LEU A 285 -6.76 13.58 24.53
N GLY A 286 -5.47 13.79 24.85
CA GLY A 286 -4.57 12.71 25.27
C GLY A 286 -4.10 11.78 24.15
N GLY A 287 -4.39 12.11 22.89
CA GLY A 287 -3.98 11.34 21.71
C GLY A 287 -3.64 12.25 20.53
N ILE A 288 -3.70 11.69 19.33
CA ILE A 288 -3.48 12.38 18.06
C ILE A 288 -4.81 12.41 17.31
N THR A 289 -5.29 13.61 17.00
CA THR A 289 -6.48 13.82 16.17
C THR A 289 -6.07 14.29 14.78
N ASN A 290 -6.78 13.82 13.75
CA ASN A 290 -6.64 14.33 12.39
C ASN A 290 -8.01 14.55 11.74
N ILE A 291 -8.07 15.53 10.84
CA ILE A 291 -9.16 15.73 9.91
C ILE A 291 -8.59 15.89 8.50
N GLU A 292 -9.29 15.36 7.51
CA GLU A 292 -8.88 15.42 6.12
C GLU A 292 -10.10 15.63 5.22
N PHE A 293 -9.90 16.44 4.18
CA PHE A 293 -10.90 16.79 3.18
C PHE A 293 -10.28 16.69 1.79
N ALA A 294 -11.05 16.22 0.81
CA ALA A 294 -10.69 16.28 -0.59
C ALA A 294 -11.92 16.51 -1.48
N HIS A 295 -11.78 17.33 -2.51
CA HIS A 295 -12.76 17.48 -3.57
C HIS A 295 -12.16 16.99 -4.88
N TRP A 296 -12.69 15.86 -5.37
CA TRP A 296 -12.25 15.18 -6.58
C TRP A 296 -13.14 15.62 -7.75
N VAL A 297 -12.51 16.13 -8.79
CA VAL A 297 -13.14 16.57 -10.03
C VAL A 297 -12.79 15.59 -11.14
N SER A 298 -13.76 14.75 -11.51
CA SER A 298 -13.68 13.88 -12.67
C SER A 298 -13.91 14.72 -13.93
N LYS A 299 -12.86 14.94 -14.71
CA LYS A 299 -12.91 15.92 -15.82
C LYS A 299 -13.79 15.50 -16.98
N GLU A 300 -14.05 14.21 -17.09
CA GLU A 300 -14.77 13.59 -18.20
C GLU A 300 -16.23 13.25 -17.85
N SER A 301 -16.64 13.51 -16.60
CA SER A 301 -17.99 13.24 -16.08
C SER A 301 -19.09 14.10 -16.74
N ASP A 302 -18.72 15.26 -17.29
CA ASP A 302 -19.64 16.23 -17.87
C ASP A 302 -20.85 16.53 -16.95
N GLN A 303 -20.56 16.95 -15.71
CA GLN A 303 -21.58 17.19 -14.68
C GLN A 303 -22.52 15.99 -14.42
N GLY A 304 -21.98 14.78 -14.58
CA GLY A 304 -22.66 13.51 -14.33
C GLY A 304 -23.55 13.01 -15.46
N THR A 305 -23.45 13.57 -16.67
CA THR A 305 -24.20 13.08 -17.84
C THR A 305 -23.53 11.88 -18.50
N ASN A 306 -22.20 11.75 -18.37
CA ASN A 306 -21.42 10.61 -18.85
C ASN A 306 -21.43 9.48 -17.80
N PRO A 307 -22.12 8.35 -18.04
CA PRO A 307 -22.22 7.26 -17.08
C PRO A 307 -20.99 6.35 -17.03
N TYR A 308 -20.05 6.53 -17.95
CA TYR A 308 -18.89 5.64 -18.09
C TYR A 308 -17.66 6.09 -17.31
N VAL A 309 -17.78 7.14 -16.51
CA VAL A 309 -16.72 7.61 -15.62
C VAL A 309 -17.33 8.03 -14.28
N PRO A 310 -16.55 8.04 -13.18
CA PRO A 310 -17.03 8.52 -11.89
C PRO A 310 -17.48 9.97 -11.96
N ASN A 311 -18.51 10.33 -11.19
CA ASN A 311 -18.87 11.73 -10.96
C ASN A 311 -17.85 12.42 -10.04
N ASN A 312 -17.92 13.74 -9.94
CA ASN A 312 -17.19 14.48 -8.92
C ASN A 312 -17.56 13.97 -7.52
N GLN A 313 -16.59 13.98 -6.61
CA GLN A 313 -16.76 13.51 -5.24
C GLN A 313 -16.24 14.52 -4.23
N THR A 314 -16.87 14.58 -3.06
CA THR A 314 -16.29 15.22 -1.88
C THR A 314 -16.06 14.15 -0.83
N ARG A 315 -14.84 14.09 -0.30
CA ARG A 315 -14.40 13.10 0.68
C ARG A 315 -14.00 13.80 1.96
N PHE A 316 -14.37 13.21 3.09
CA PHE A 316 -14.04 13.69 4.43
C PHE A 316 -13.58 12.53 5.30
N LEU A 317 -12.62 12.79 6.18
CA LEU A 317 -12.13 11.86 7.17
C LEU A 317 -11.89 12.59 8.49
N ILE A 318 -12.28 11.95 9.59
CA ILE A 318 -11.85 12.30 10.95
C ILE A 318 -11.22 11.07 11.59
N GLY A 319 -10.09 11.24 12.25
CA GLY A 319 -9.36 10.16 12.91
C GLY A 319 -8.88 10.55 14.30
N TYR A 320 -8.81 9.57 15.20
CA TYR A 320 -8.26 9.71 16.55
C TYR A 320 -7.47 8.46 16.92
N GLU A 321 -6.25 8.66 17.41
CA GLU A 321 -5.36 7.60 17.88
C GLU A 321 -4.86 7.90 19.29
N SER A 322 -4.87 6.91 20.17
CA SER A 322 -4.33 7.04 21.52
C SER A 322 -3.87 5.70 22.08
N GLU A 323 -2.87 5.74 22.97
CA GLU A 323 -2.58 4.63 23.86
C GLU A 323 -3.65 4.58 24.96
N ILE A 324 -4.57 3.62 24.88
CA ILE A 324 -5.73 3.53 25.78
C ILE A 324 -5.30 2.99 27.14
N VAL A 325 -4.40 2.01 27.13
CA VAL A 325 -3.68 1.48 28.30
C VAL A 325 -2.26 1.11 27.86
N ARG A 326 -1.33 0.97 28.81
CA ARG A 326 0.09 0.70 28.51
C ARG A 326 0.25 -0.42 27.47
N ASN A 327 0.96 -0.09 26.39
CA ASN A 327 1.25 -0.92 25.23
C ASN A 327 0.06 -1.28 24.31
N LEU A 328 -1.16 -0.82 24.61
CA LEU A 328 -2.35 -1.01 23.78
C LEU A 328 -2.77 0.32 23.15
N THR A 329 -2.51 0.45 21.85
CA THR A 329 -2.92 1.59 21.05
C THR A 329 -4.19 1.26 20.28
N ALA A 330 -5.14 2.20 20.28
CA ALA A 330 -6.33 2.15 19.42
C ALA A 330 -6.36 3.37 18.51
N ASN A 331 -6.70 3.14 17.24
CA ASN A 331 -6.98 4.17 16.23
C ASN A 331 -8.41 3.96 15.74
N PHE A 332 -9.16 5.04 15.58
CA PHE A 332 -10.51 5.06 15.04
C PHE A 332 -10.62 6.14 13.97
N GLN A 333 -11.23 5.83 12.84
CA GLN A 333 -11.53 6.83 11.82
C GLN A 333 -12.95 6.66 11.27
N ILE A 334 -13.53 7.78 10.85
CA ILE A 334 -14.78 7.84 10.12
C ILE A 334 -14.50 8.54 8.79
N TYR A 335 -14.79 7.86 7.70
CA TYR A 335 -14.66 8.32 6.33
C TYR A 335 -16.03 8.44 5.69
N SER A 336 -16.23 9.50 4.91
CA SER A 336 -17.43 9.68 4.08
C SER A 336 -17.05 10.19 2.70
N GLU A 337 -17.68 9.62 1.69
CA GLU A 337 -17.61 10.05 0.29
C GLU A 337 -18.99 10.44 -0.19
N TYR A 338 -19.12 11.63 -0.77
CA TYR A 338 -20.34 12.15 -1.34
C TYR A 338 -20.21 12.30 -2.86
N THR A 339 -21.07 11.61 -3.60
CA THR A 339 -21.13 11.68 -5.07
C THR A 339 -22.03 12.82 -5.53
N HIS A 340 -21.44 13.78 -6.25
CA HIS A 340 -22.17 14.90 -6.84
C HIS A 340 -22.96 14.49 -8.07
N HIS A 341 -23.93 15.31 -8.48
CA HIS A 341 -24.80 15.03 -9.65
C HIS A 341 -25.51 13.67 -9.61
N TYR A 342 -25.81 13.17 -8.41
CA TYR A 342 -26.37 11.83 -8.21
C TYR A 342 -27.72 11.60 -8.91
N SER A 343 -28.55 12.64 -9.07
CA SER A 343 -29.80 12.53 -9.82
C SER A 343 -29.57 12.13 -11.28
N LYS A 344 -28.52 12.66 -11.93
CA LYS A 344 -28.15 12.29 -13.31
C LYS A 344 -27.62 10.87 -13.39
N LEU A 345 -26.85 10.45 -12.39
CA LEU A 345 -26.43 9.06 -12.29
C LEU A 345 -27.63 8.11 -12.18
N LYS A 346 -28.65 8.46 -11.37
CA LYS A 346 -29.89 7.67 -11.28
C LYS A 346 -30.67 7.59 -12.59
N GLU A 347 -30.69 8.67 -13.37
CA GLU A 347 -31.34 8.71 -14.69
C GLU A 347 -30.63 7.78 -15.70
N LYS A 348 -29.29 7.68 -15.63
CA LYS A 348 -28.48 6.89 -16.57
C LYS A 348 -28.27 5.45 -16.16
N ILE A 349 -28.17 5.18 -14.86
CA ILE A 349 -28.01 3.86 -14.26
C ILE A 349 -29.18 3.66 -13.28
N PRO A 350 -30.35 3.19 -13.77
CA PRO A 350 -31.55 3.09 -12.95
C PRO A 350 -31.42 2.10 -11.80
N SER A 351 -30.75 0.98 -12.08
CA SER A 351 -30.43 -0.07 -11.11
C SER A 351 -29.64 0.51 -9.93
N PRO A 352 -30.12 0.37 -8.68
CA PRO A 352 -29.38 0.80 -7.51
C PRO A 352 -28.09 0.03 -7.26
N ASP A 353 -28.01 -1.22 -7.73
CA ASP A 353 -26.88 -2.12 -7.50
C ASP A 353 -25.73 -1.85 -8.48
N ASP A 354 -26.02 -1.31 -9.66
CA ASP A 354 -25.01 -0.99 -10.69
C ASP A 354 -24.38 0.41 -10.54
N ARG A 355 -24.67 1.12 -9.44
CA ARG A 355 -24.18 2.48 -9.23
C ARG A 355 -23.63 2.69 -7.82
N PRO A 356 -22.64 3.59 -7.67
CA PRO A 356 -22.14 3.97 -6.34
C PRO A 356 -23.25 4.57 -5.46
N ARG A 357 -23.02 4.57 -4.15
CA ARG A 357 -23.88 5.24 -3.18
C ARG A 357 -23.75 6.76 -3.32
N LYS A 358 -24.85 7.49 -3.07
CA LYS A 358 -24.80 8.96 -2.99
C LYS A 358 -23.86 9.44 -1.88
N ALA A 359 -23.93 8.76 -0.74
CA ALA A 359 -23.05 8.95 0.39
C ALA A 359 -22.58 7.56 0.84
N ARG A 360 -21.31 7.26 0.62
CA ARG A 360 -20.66 6.06 1.13
C ARG A 360 -19.93 6.42 2.42
N GLN A 361 -20.05 5.58 3.44
CA GLN A 361 -19.44 5.78 4.74
C GLN A 361 -18.63 4.55 5.10
N VAL A 362 -17.43 4.76 5.63
CA VAL A 362 -16.56 3.67 6.14
C VAL A 362 -16.06 4.07 7.50
N ILE A 363 -16.16 3.15 8.45
CA ILE A 363 -15.56 3.25 9.77
C ILE A 363 -14.35 2.33 9.77
N THR A 364 -13.21 2.83 10.27
CA THR A 364 -12.04 2.00 10.48
C THR A 364 -11.63 1.99 11.94
N THR A 365 -11.05 0.88 12.36
CA THR A 365 -10.36 0.81 13.65
C THR A 365 -9.13 -0.06 13.58
N ARG A 366 -8.03 0.37 14.21
CA ARG A 366 -6.82 -0.42 14.41
C ARG A 366 -6.57 -0.60 15.90
N TRP A 367 -6.34 -1.83 16.32
CA TRP A 367 -5.86 -2.16 17.65
C TRP A 367 -4.46 -2.75 17.55
N THR A 368 -3.53 -2.27 18.37
CA THR A 368 -2.16 -2.78 18.42
C THR A 368 -1.73 -2.98 19.86
N LEU A 369 -1.37 -4.21 20.21
CA LEU A 369 -0.83 -4.59 21.51
C LEU A 369 0.63 -5.01 21.36
N ASN A 370 1.53 -4.24 21.98
CA ASN A 370 2.95 -4.59 22.06
C ASN A 370 3.23 -5.38 23.34
N THR A 371 3.86 -6.54 23.22
CA THR A 371 4.23 -7.38 24.36
C THR A 371 5.70 -7.79 24.27
N GLN A 372 6.29 -8.17 25.40
CA GLN A 372 7.68 -8.64 25.46
C GLN A 372 8.68 -7.70 24.77
N GLN A 373 8.66 -6.41 25.12
CA GLN A 373 9.51 -5.39 24.49
C GLN A 373 9.35 -5.33 22.95
N SER A 374 8.13 -5.55 22.47
CA SER A 374 7.75 -5.60 21.04
C SER A 374 8.31 -6.80 20.28
N ASN A 375 8.78 -7.83 20.96
CA ASN A 375 9.09 -9.12 20.34
C ASN A 375 7.84 -9.86 19.88
N ILE A 376 6.68 -9.58 20.49
CA ILE A 376 5.39 -10.08 20.01
C ILE A 376 4.41 -8.91 19.92
N VAL A 377 3.92 -8.65 18.70
CA VAL A 377 2.95 -7.60 18.41
C VAL A 377 1.68 -8.22 17.85
N TYR A 378 0.57 -8.00 18.55
CA TYR A 378 -0.76 -8.35 18.07
C TYR A 378 -1.39 -7.12 17.45
N SER A 379 -1.97 -7.26 16.27
CA SER A 379 -2.65 -6.18 15.58
C SER A 379 -3.94 -6.67 14.93
N ALA A 380 -4.97 -5.84 14.92
CA ALA A 380 -6.18 -6.08 14.15
C ALA A 380 -6.66 -4.77 13.54
N PHE A 381 -6.89 -4.77 12.22
CA PHE A 381 -7.48 -3.64 11.51
C PHE A 381 -8.84 -4.04 10.95
N LEU A 382 -9.86 -3.20 11.11
CA LEU A 382 -11.20 -3.42 10.55
C LEU A 382 -11.59 -2.23 9.68
N PHE A 383 -12.07 -2.51 8.47
CA PHE A 383 -12.94 -1.62 7.71
C PHE A 383 -14.38 -2.13 7.84
N TYR A 384 -15.32 -1.23 8.10
CA TYR A 384 -16.75 -1.53 8.05
C TYR A 384 -17.49 -0.41 7.32
N SER A 385 -18.23 -0.74 6.26
CA SER A 385 -19.07 0.21 5.53
C SER A 385 -20.53 0.04 5.92
N PRO A 386 -21.10 0.85 6.84
CA PRO A 386 -22.52 0.75 7.14
C PRO A 386 -23.42 1.08 5.93
N SER A 387 -22.93 1.86 4.96
CA SER A 387 -23.69 2.19 3.75
C SER A 387 -23.79 1.05 2.75
N ASP A 388 -22.78 0.17 2.71
CA ASP A 388 -22.71 -0.97 1.79
C ASP A 388 -22.96 -2.31 2.47
N ASP A 389 -22.93 -2.32 3.81
CA ASP A 389 -23.04 -3.52 4.64
C ASP A 389 -21.97 -4.57 4.29
N ASP A 390 -20.73 -4.09 4.18
CA ASP A 390 -19.53 -4.87 3.86
C ASP A 390 -18.38 -4.57 4.85
N TYR A 391 -17.41 -5.47 4.94
CA TYR A 391 -16.29 -5.38 5.88
C TYR A 391 -15.01 -6.03 5.37
N TYR A 392 -13.89 -5.58 5.95
CA TYR A 392 -12.58 -6.21 5.79
C TYR A 392 -11.81 -6.18 7.11
N LEU A 393 -11.56 -7.36 7.69
CA LEU A 393 -10.82 -7.55 8.94
C LEU A 393 -9.45 -8.19 8.67
N ILE A 394 -8.40 -7.57 9.22
CA ILE A 394 -6.99 -7.95 9.05
C ILE A 394 -6.37 -8.21 10.44
N PRO A 395 -6.55 -9.40 11.04
CA PRO A 395 -5.80 -9.79 12.23
C PRO A 395 -4.39 -10.23 11.86
N ASN A 396 -3.40 -9.82 12.66
CA ASN A 396 -1.99 -10.15 12.45
C ASN A 396 -1.27 -10.31 13.79
N ILE A 397 -0.43 -11.34 13.88
CA ILE A 397 0.56 -11.53 14.94
C ILE A 397 1.94 -11.46 14.28
N MET A 398 2.81 -10.64 14.83
CA MET A 398 4.22 -10.57 14.47
C MET A 398 5.06 -11.04 15.65
N VAL A 399 6.00 -11.94 15.39
CA VAL A 399 6.98 -12.45 16.36
C VAL A 399 8.38 -12.15 15.83
N ARG A 400 9.19 -11.47 16.62
CA ARG A 400 10.61 -11.24 16.38
C ARG A 400 11.43 -12.23 17.21
N ILE A 401 12.40 -12.88 16.57
CA ILE A 401 13.30 -13.85 17.20
C ILE A 401 14.74 -13.37 16.99
N GLY A 402 15.39 -12.94 18.07
CA GLY A 402 16.69 -12.24 17.98
C GLY A 402 16.59 -10.98 17.12
N ASP A 403 17.69 -10.62 16.46
CA ASP A 403 17.77 -9.40 15.63
C ASP A 403 17.46 -9.65 14.15
N SER A 404 17.52 -10.91 13.70
CA SER A 404 17.47 -11.25 12.27
C SER A 404 16.17 -11.89 11.82
N TRP A 405 15.33 -12.43 12.72
CA TRP A 405 14.14 -13.18 12.30
C TRP A 405 12.85 -12.46 12.67
N GLN A 406 11.93 -12.41 11.70
CA GLN A 406 10.56 -11.97 11.90
C GLN A 406 9.59 -12.98 11.27
N ILE A 407 8.66 -13.49 12.07
CA ILE A 407 7.57 -14.37 11.63
C ILE A 407 6.25 -13.63 11.77
N ASN A 408 5.41 -13.68 10.75
CA ASN A 408 4.07 -13.11 10.78
C ASN A 408 3.03 -14.19 10.45
N GLY A 409 1.94 -14.19 11.21
CA GLY A 409 0.75 -14.99 10.90
C GLY A 409 -0.48 -14.11 10.96
N GLY A 410 -1.41 -14.27 10.04
CA GLY A 410 -2.61 -13.46 10.01
C GLY A 410 -3.66 -13.96 9.04
N ALA A 411 -4.69 -13.16 8.85
CA ALA A 411 -5.75 -13.42 7.90
C ALA A 411 -6.20 -12.13 7.23
N ASN A 412 -6.88 -12.29 6.10
CA ASN A 412 -7.66 -11.27 5.43
C ASN A 412 -9.08 -11.82 5.35
N VAL A 413 -10.00 -11.25 6.13
CA VAL A 413 -11.39 -11.71 6.19
C VAL A 413 -12.28 -10.63 5.58
N LEU A 414 -12.76 -10.89 4.38
CA LEU A 414 -13.62 -10.00 3.60
C LEU A 414 -15.04 -10.57 3.55
N GLY A 415 -16.05 -9.70 3.53
CA GLY A 415 -17.43 -10.14 3.39
C GLY A 415 -18.39 -8.96 3.25
N GLY A 416 -19.63 -9.24 2.86
CA GLY A 416 -20.70 -8.25 2.79
C GLY A 416 -21.98 -8.84 2.25
N SER A 417 -23.12 -8.17 2.46
CA SER A 417 -24.43 -8.69 2.02
C SER A 417 -24.68 -8.58 0.51
N LYS A 418 -23.77 -7.92 -0.23
CA LYS A 418 -23.91 -7.62 -1.66
C LYS A 418 -22.60 -7.83 -2.41
N GLU A 419 -22.65 -8.65 -3.46
CA GLU A 419 -21.48 -9.06 -4.24
C GLU A 419 -20.87 -7.97 -5.13
N HIS A 420 -21.54 -6.83 -5.35
CA HIS A 420 -20.98 -5.70 -6.11
C HIS A 420 -20.31 -4.64 -5.23
N THR A 421 -20.40 -4.77 -3.90
CA THR A 421 -19.79 -3.81 -2.96
C THR A 421 -18.28 -3.98 -2.89
N LEU A 422 -17.56 -2.99 -2.36
CA LEU A 422 -16.08 -2.97 -2.40
C LEU A 422 -15.48 -4.20 -1.72
N PHE A 423 -15.94 -4.55 -0.52
CA PHE A 423 -15.43 -5.71 0.21
C PHE A 423 -16.28 -6.96 -0.02
N GLY A 424 -17.59 -6.83 -0.25
CA GLY A 424 -18.47 -7.96 -0.54
C GLY A 424 -18.06 -8.72 -1.80
N GLN A 425 -17.66 -8.02 -2.86
CA GLN A 425 -17.15 -8.67 -4.09
C GLN A 425 -15.87 -9.48 -3.88
N MET A 426 -15.17 -9.23 -2.79
CA MET A 426 -13.88 -9.84 -2.46
C MET A 426 -14.02 -10.92 -1.38
N GLU A 427 -15.23 -11.34 -1.02
CA GLU A 427 -15.43 -12.36 0.03
C GLU A 427 -14.67 -13.66 -0.29
N GLN A 428 -14.69 -14.09 -1.55
CA GLN A 428 -13.95 -15.25 -2.02
C GLN A 428 -12.43 -15.02 -1.98
N ASN A 429 -11.93 -13.80 -1.85
CA ASN A 429 -10.52 -13.46 -1.62
C ASN A 429 -10.05 -13.59 -0.18
N SER A 430 -10.93 -13.95 0.76
CA SER A 430 -10.54 -14.22 2.14
C SER A 430 -9.45 -15.29 2.21
N ASN A 431 -8.43 -15.05 3.03
CA ASN A 431 -7.25 -15.91 3.12
C ASN A 431 -6.61 -15.89 4.50
N ILE A 432 -5.85 -16.93 4.80
CA ILE A 432 -4.90 -16.98 5.91
C ILE A 432 -3.49 -16.96 5.35
N TYR A 433 -2.58 -16.28 6.03
CA TYR A 433 -1.21 -16.14 5.56
C TYR A 433 -0.18 -16.36 6.67
N ALA A 434 0.98 -16.83 6.25
CA ALA A 434 2.19 -16.90 7.06
C ALA A 434 3.36 -16.34 6.28
N ARG A 435 4.21 -15.58 6.97
CA ARG A 435 5.45 -15.02 6.43
C ARG A 435 6.61 -15.28 7.35
N ALA A 436 7.76 -15.62 6.77
CA ALA A 436 9.01 -15.76 7.47
C ALA A 436 10.07 -14.91 6.79
N LYS A 437 10.68 -14.00 7.54
CA LYS A 437 11.63 -13.00 7.04
C LYS A 437 12.93 -13.08 7.83
N PHE A 438 14.02 -13.25 7.10
CA PHE A 438 15.39 -13.15 7.60
C PHE A 438 15.98 -11.81 7.16
N ILE A 439 16.46 -11.00 8.11
CA ILE A 439 16.96 -9.64 7.93
C ILE A 439 18.47 -9.65 8.20
N PHE A 440 19.23 -8.97 7.35
CA PHE A 440 20.69 -8.85 7.44
C PHE A 440 21.19 -7.45 7.08
#